data_AF-A0A920MCL9-F1
#
_entry.id   AF-A0A920MCL9-F1
#
_cell.length_a   1.000
_cell.length_b   1.000
_cell.length_c   1.000
_cell.angle_alpha   90.00
_cell.angle_beta   90.00
_cell.angle_gamma   90.00
#
_symmetry.space_group_name_H-M   'P 1'
#
loop_
_entity.id
_entity.type
_entity.pdbx_description
1 polymer ?
#
loop_
_entity_poly.entity_id
_entity_poly.type
_entity_poly.pdbx_seq_one_letter_code
_entity_poly.pdbx_strand_id
1 'polypeptide(L)'
;MGEKALSYGIPIVQPAGGHALYIDAKTFVPHIPPHQYPGHSVACEIYLIGGVRAVELGTLAFGVAGANGEPDKPATHELVRLAAPRRTYTQSHFDYVAEVLEKLAESKEKLKGYEIIEQPEQLRHFTAKLRPLT
;
A
#
# COMPACT_ATOMS: atom_id res chain seq x y z
N MET A 1 -4.70 12.16 11.69
CA MET A 1 -4.66 11.03 10.72
C MET A 1 -3.79 9.87 11.22
N GLY A 2 -2.50 10.08 11.54
CA GLY A 2 -1.64 9.00 12.06
C GLY A 2 -2.16 8.35 13.35
N GLU A 3 -2.60 9.16 14.32
CA GLU A 3 -3.23 8.66 15.56
C GLU A 3 -4.51 7.85 15.30
N LYS A 4 -5.36 8.31 14.38
CA LYS A 4 -6.57 7.57 13.97
C LYS A 4 -6.20 6.21 13.36
N ALA A 5 -5.23 6.17 12.44
CA ALA A 5 -4.75 4.92 11.85
C ALA A 5 -4.27 3.92 12.93
N LEU A 6 -3.47 4.39 13.89
CA LEU A 6 -3.03 3.56 15.02
C LEU A 6 -4.21 3.06 15.87
N SER A 7 -5.23 3.89 16.11
CA SER A 7 -6.41 3.49 16.86
C SER A 7 -7.25 2.41 16.16
N TYR A 8 -7.16 2.32 14.83
CA TYR A 8 -7.79 1.26 14.03
C TYR A 8 -6.89 0.01 13.88
N GLY A 9 -5.74 -0.04 14.56
CA GLY A 9 -4.80 -1.16 14.47
C GLY A 9 -3.99 -1.19 13.18
N ILE A 10 -3.91 -0.08 12.44
CA ILE A 10 -3.08 0.01 11.23
C ILE A 10 -1.65 0.39 11.63
N PRO A 11 -0.66 -0.49 11.40
CA PRO A 11 0.73 -0.19 11.68
C PRO A 11 1.24 0.87 10.70
N ILE A 12 1.90 1.89 11.24
CA ILE A 12 2.49 2.98 10.48
C ILE A 12 3.94 3.20 10.91
N VAL A 13 4.74 3.83 10.06
CA VAL A 13 6.06 4.33 10.44
C VAL A 13 5.89 5.42 11.51
N GLN A 14 6.65 5.30 12.61
CA GLN A 14 6.57 6.21 13.75
C GLN A 14 7.91 6.91 14.03
N PRO A 15 7.88 8.18 14.48
CA PRO A 15 6.70 9.04 14.53
C PRO A 15 6.19 9.39 13.12
N ALA A 16 4.91 9.74 13.00
CA ALA A 16 4.34 10.14 11.71
C ALA A 16 5.07 11.38 11.16
N GLY A 17 5.42 11.36 9.87
CA GLY A 17 6.08 12.49 9.21
C GLY A 17 5.14 13.66 8.92
N GLY A 18 5.70 14.84 8.68
CA GLY A 18 4.93 16.07 8.41
C GLY A 18 4.30 16.16 7.01
N HIS A 19 4.72 15.32 6.06
CA HIS A 19 4.29 15.37 4.66
C HIS A 19 3.46 14.17 4.21
N ALA A 20 3.53 13.05 4.93
CA ALA A 20 2.86 11.81 4.56
C ALA A 20 2.75 10.84 5.73
N LEU A 21 1.73 9.97 5.64
CA LEU A 21 1.61 8.75 6.44
C LEU A 21 2.15 7.57 5.63
N TYR A 22 2.90 6.68 6.28
CA TYR A 22 3.42 5.46 5.67
C TYR A 22 2.86 4.27 6.45
N ILE A 23 1.99 3.49 5.83
CA ILE A 23 1.45 2.24 6.39
C ILE A 23 2.51 1.15 6.15
N ASP A 24 2.79 0.35 7.17
CA ASP A 24 3.62 -0.86 7.05
C ASP A 24 2.74 -2.04 6.61
N ALA A 25 2.66 -2.26 5.30
CA ALA A 25 1.82 -3.29 4.72
C ALA A 25 2.29 -4.70 5.11
N LYS A 26 3.59 -4.92 5.34
CA LYS A 26 4.11 -6.23 5.77
C LYS A 26 3.54 -6.63 7.13
N THR A 27 3.45 -5.67 8.04
CA THR A 27 2.85 -5.91 9.37
C THR A 27 1.32 -5.91 9.32
N PHE A 28 0.73 -5.11 8.43
CA PHE A 28 -0.73 -4.97 8.35
C PHE A 28 -1.44 -6.18 7.74
N VAL A 29 -0.87 -6.76 6.68
CA VAL A 29 -1.42 -7.92 5.93
C VAL A 29 -0.37 -9.04 5.82
N PRO A 30 0.03 -9.66 6.95
CA PRO A 30 1.15 -10.62 6.99
C PRO A 30 0.88 -11.92 6.22
N HIS A 31 -0.38 -12.21 5.89
CA HIS A 31 -0.78 -13.34 5.05
C HIS A 31 -0.45 -13.17 3.57
N ILE A 32 -0.13 -11.94 3.13
CA ILE A 32 0.30 -11.66 1.75
C ILE A 32 1.83 -11.55 1.72
N PRO A 33 2.55 -12.54 1.16
CA PRO A 33 4.00 -12.50 1.11
C PRO A 33 4.50 -11.38 0.17
N PRO A 34 5.72 -10.84 0.36
CA PRO A 34 6.21 -9.69 -0.41
C PRO A 34 6.21 -9.84 -1.93
N HIS A 35 6.46 -11.04 -2.45
CA HIS A 35 6.41 -11.33 -3.89
C HIS A 35 4.99 -11.32 -4.48
N GLN A 36 3.97 -11.19 -3.63
CA GLN A 36 2.58 -10.95 -4.02
C GLN A 36 2.14 -9.50 -3.73
N TYR A 37 3.10 -8.60 -3.49
CA TYR A 37 2.93 -7.14 -3.45
C TYR A 37 1.87 -6.67 -2.44
N PRO A 38 2.07 -6.90 -1.12
CA PRO A 38 1.11 -6.52 -0.08
C PRO A 38 0.81 -5.01 -0.08
N GLY A 39 1.81 -4.17 -0.34
CA GLY A 39 1.61 -2.72 -0.45
C GLY A 39 0.71 -2.33 -1.63
N HIS A 40 0.77 -3.06 -2.74
CA HIS A 40 -0.09 -2.82 -3.90
C HIS A 40 -1.54 -3.19 -3.57
N SER A 41 -1.72 -4.34 -2.91
CA SER A 41 -3.04 -4.80 -2.45
C SER A 41 -3.72 -3.77 -1.54
N VAL A 42 -3.00 -3.27 -0.53
CA VAL A 42 -3.50 -2.22 0.38
C VAL A 42 -3.82 -0.92 -0.38
N ALA A 43 -2.94 -0.48 -1.30
CA ALA A 43 -3.18 0.74 -2.08
C ALA A 43 -4.42 0.63 -2.98
N CYS A 44 -4.64 -0.52 -3.62
CA CYS A 44 -5.83 -0.80 -4.41
C CYS A 44 -7.09 -0.81 -3.55
N GLU A 45 -7.06 -1.44 -2.38
CA GLU A 45 -8.22 -1.51 -1.49
C GLU A 45 -8.62 -0.13 -0.97
N ILE A 46 -7.67 0.73 -0.60
CA ILE A 46 -7.93 2.12 -0.22
C ILE A 46 -8.66 2.87 -1.35
N TYR A 47 -8.25 2.64 -2.60
CA TYR A 47 -8.90 3.24 -3.76
C TYR A 47 -10.32 2.68 -4.00
N LEU A 48 -10.51 1.37 -3.86
CA LEU A 48 -11.81 0.72 -4.03
C LEU A 48 -12.84 1.15 -2.96
N ILE A 49 -12.40 1.25 -1.69
CA ILE A 49 -13.26 1.66 -0.59
C ILE A 49 -13.66 3.14 -0.71
N GLY A 50 -12.67 4.00 -0.98
CA GLY A 50 -12.80 5.43 -0.72
C GLY A 50 -12.54 6.36 -1.89
N GLY A 51 -12.07 5.86 -3.03
CA GLY A 51 -11.55 6.70 -4.13
C GLY A 51 -10.26 7.45 -3.77
N VAL A 52 -9.58 7.04 -2.70
CA VAL A 52 -8.33 7.68 -2.23
C VAL A 52 -7.15 6.96 -2.88
N ARG A 53 -6.28 7.71 -3.57
CA ARG A 53 -5.10 7.13 -4.20
C ARG A 53 -3.89 7.18 -3.27
N ALA A 54 -3.38 6.01 -2.89
CA ALA A 54 -2.11 5.85 -2.21
C ALA A 54 -1.01 5.40 -3.19
N VAL A 55 0.24 5.41 -2.73
CA VAL A 55 1.40 4.95 -3.53
C VAL A 55 2.08 3.80 -2.82
N GLU A 56 2.22 2.68 -3.52
CA GLU A 56 3.06 1.56 -3.09
C GLU A 56 4.53 1.95 -3.15
N LEU A 57 5.27 1.62 -2.09
CA LEU A 57 6.71 1.83 -1.93
C LEU A 57 7.31 0.58 -1.29
N GLY A 58 7.13 -0.56 -1.95
CA GLY A 58 7.49 -1.89 -1.48
C GLY A 58 8.21 -2.70 -2.55
N THR A 59 8.01 -4.02 -2.55
CA THR A 59 8.68 -4.93 -3.50
C THR A 59 8.33 -4.61 -4.97
N LEU A 60 7.14 -4.08 -5.27
CA LEU A 60 6.81 -3.73 -6.65
C LEU A 60 7.68 -2.58 -7.16
N ALA A 61 7.92 -1.56 -6.33
CA ALA A 61 8.73 -0.39 -6.67
C ALA A 61 10.25 -0.59 -6.50
N PHE A 62 10.67 -1.28 -5.43
CA PHE A 62 12.08 -1.34 -4.99
C PHE A 62 12.63 -2.74 -4.82
N GLY A 63 11.83 -3.79 -5.07
CA GLY A 63 12.30 -5.16 -5.11
C GLY A 63 13.25 -5.39 -6.29
N VAL A 64 14.03 -6.46 -6.21
CA VAL A 64 14.85 -6.90 -7.34
C VAL A 64 14.10 -7.97 -8.11
N ALA A 65 13.88 -7.74 -9.40
CA ALA A 65 13.18 -8.67 -10.27
C ALA A 65 13.85 -10.05 -10.23
N GLY A 66 13.05 -11.10 -10.03
CA GLY A 66 13.50 -12.48 -10.14
C GLY A 66 13.89 -12.83 -11.59
N ALA A 67 14.84 -13.75 -11.75
CA ALA A 67 15.22 -14.28 -13.06
C ALA A 67 14.35 -15.48 -13.42
N ASN A 68 14.01 -15.66 -14.71
CA ASN A 68 13.39 -16.88 -15.23
C ASN A 68 12.12 -17.36 -14.50
N GLY A 69 11.28 -16.43 -14.01
CA GLY A 69 10.04 -16.75 -13.30
C GLY A 69 10.20 -17.00 -11.80
N GLU A 70 11.40 -16.85 -11.25
CA GLU A 70 11.62 -16.84 -9.81
C GLU A 70 10.88 -15.66 -9.14
N PRO A 71 10.42 -15.81 -7.88
CA PRO A 71 9.84 -14.70 -7.14
C PRO A 71 10.82 -13.54 -6.98
N ASP A 72 10.28 -12.32 -6.94
CA ASP A 72 11.08 -11.14 -6.68
C ASP A 72 11.76 -11.19 -5.32
N LYS A 73 13.00 -10.69 -5.28
CA LYS A 73 13.67 -10.45 -4.00
C LYS A 73 12.97 -9.28 -3.31
N PRO A 74 12.50 -9.45 -2.06
CA PRO A 74 11.74 -8.42 -1.37
C PRO A 74 12.53 -7.14 -1.16
N ALA A 75 11.83 -6.00 -1.20
CA ALA A 75 12.36 -4.74 -0.69
C ALA A 75 12.55 -4.82 0.84
N THR A 76 13.38 -3.93 1.40
CA THR A 76 13.60 -3.86 2.86
C THR A 76 12.31 -3.55 3.62
N HIS A 77 11.43 -2.74 3.03
CA HIS A 77 10.15 -2.33 3.60
C HIS A 77 9.02 -2.51 2.59
N GLU A 78 7.81 -2.81 3.08
CA GLU A 78 6.58 -2.84 2.29
C GLU A 78 5.71 -1.67 2.73
N LEU A 79 5.97 -0.47 2.20
CA LEU A 79 5.27 0.74 2.65
C LEU A 79 4.18 1.16 1.67
N VAL A 80 3.10 1.71 2.21
CA VAL A 80 2.08 2.42 1.43
C VAL A 80 2.01 3.87 1.89
N ARG A 81 2.27 4.80 0.98
CA ARG A 81 2.36 6.23 1.27
C ARG A 81 1.07 6.95 0.93
N LEU A 82 0.50 7.62 1.93
CA LEU A 82 -0.56 8.62 1.82
C LEU A 82 0.07 10.00 1.96
N ALA A 83 0.42 10.62 0.83
CA ALA A 83 1.02 11.95 0.80
C ALA A 83 -0.05 13.04 0.81
N ALA A 84 0.20 14.12 1.57
CA ALA A 84 -0.70 15.26 1.65
C ALA A 84 -0.13 16.46 0.87
N PRO A 85 -0.67 16.80 -0.31
CA PRO A 85 -0.33 18.03 -1.03
C PRO A 85 -0.65 19.26 -0.18
N ARG A 86 0.29 20.21 -0.18
CA ARG A 86 0.21 21.40 0.67
C ARG A 86 -0.99 22.25 0.28
N ARG A 87 -1.77 22.68 1.28
CA ARG A 87 -2.90 23.63 1.13
C ARG A 87 -3.96 23.20 0.10
N THR A 88 -4.08 21.90 -0.17
CA THR A 88 -5.04 21.35 -1.15
C THR A 88 -6.25 20.73 -0.45
N TYR A 89 -6.01 19.95 0.61
CA TYR A 89 -7.06 19.25 1.34
C TYR A 89 -7.44 19.98 2.63
N THR A 90 -8.69 19.81 3.02
CA THR A 90 -9.29 20.33 4.26
C THR A 90 -9.28 19.25 5.35
N GLN A 91 -9.63 19.65 6.57
CA GLN A 91 -9.82 18.71 7.68
C GLN A 91 -10.82 17.59 7.35
N SER A 92 -11.95 17.91 6.69
CA SER A 92 -12.95 16.92 6.29
C SER A 92 -12.41 15.87 5.31
N HIS A 93 -11.47 16.21 4.43
CA HIS A 93 -10.81 15.22 3.57
C HIS A 93 -9.94 14.26 4.40
N PHE A 94 -9.25 14.75 5.43
CA PHE A 94 -8.46 13.90 6.32
C PHE A 94 -9.33 13.02 7.22
N ASP A 95 -10.49 13.51 7.63
CA ASP A 95 -11.47 12.73 8.38
C ASP A 95 -12.07 11.62 7.50
N TYR A 96 -12.43 11.94 6.25
CA TYR A 96 -12.87 10.94 5.27
C TYR A 96 -11.80 9.88 5.00
N VAL A 97 -10.53 10.27 4.82
CA VAL A 97 -9.43 9.30 4.68
C VAL A 97 -9.32 8.41 5.93
N ALA A 98 -9.55 8.94 7.13
CA ALA A 98 -9.54 8.12 8.33
C ALA A 98 -10.70 7.10 8.37
N GLU A 99 -11.90 7.45 7.92
CA GLU A 99 -13.02 6.51 7.76
C GLU A 99 -12.71 5.41 6.73
N VAL A 100 -12.02 5.76 5.63
CA VAL A 100 -11.55 4.78 4.64
C VAL A 100 -10.54 3.82 5.27
N LEU A 101 -9.64 4.32 6.11
CA LEU A 101 -8.68 3.50 6.84
C LEU A 101 -9.35 2.58 7.87
N GLU A 102 -10.38 3.05 8.58
CA GLU A 102 -11.18 2.21 9.48
C GLU A 102 -11.78 1.01 8.73
N LYS A 103 -12.43 1.25 7.59
CA LYS A 103 -12.98 0.19 6.72
C LYS A 103 -11.91 -0.76 6.15
N LEU A 104 -10.74 -0.22 5.82
CA LEU A 104 -9.59 -1.03 5.39
C LEU A 104 -9.16 -2.01 6.50
N ALA A 105 -9.15 -1.56 7.76
CA ALA A 105 -8.82 -2.43 8.89
C ALA A 105 -9.82 -3.59 9.04
N GLU A 106 -11.10 -3.35 8.78
CA GLU A 106 -12.15 -4.38 8.77
C GLU A 106 -12.00 -5.39 7.62
N SER A 107 -11.46 -4.98 6.46
CA SER A 107 -11.30 -5.84 5.29
C SER A 107 -9.95 -6.56 5.21
N LYS A 108 -8.96 -6.25 6.07
CA LYS A 108 -7.55 -6.70 5.97
C LYS A 108 -7.37 -8.20 5.65
N GLU A 109 -8.13 -9.08 6.29
CA GLU A 109 -8.00 -10.54 6.12
C GLU A 109 -8.53 -11.04 4.76
N LYS A 110 -9.34 -10.22 4.07
CA LYS A 110 -9.91 -10.52 2.75
C LYS A 110 -9.01 -10.04 1.61
N LEU A 111 -8.02 -9.20 1.91
CA LEU A 111 -7.08 -8.71 0.89
C LEU A 111 -6.31 -9.88 0.31
N LYS A 112 -6.14 -9.85 -1.00
CA LYS A 112 -5.41 -10.86 -1.76
C LYS A 112 -4.12 -10.29 -2.28
N GLY A 113 -3.14 -11.17 -2.46
CA GLY A 113 -1.93 -10.86 -3.20
C GLY A 113 -2.21 -10.60 -4.68
N TYR A 114 -1.20 -10.09 -5.38
CA TYR A 114 -1.25 -9.78 -6.81
C TYR A 114 -0.13 -10.50 -7.55
N GLU A 115 -0.35 -10.75 -8.84
CA GLU A 115 0.69 -11.16 -9.78
C GLU A 115 0.82 -10.16 -10.92
N ILE A 116 2.04 -9.99 -11.43
CA ILE A 116 2.33 -9.12 -12.57
C ILE A 116 1.96 -9.89 -13.85
N ILE A 117 1.14 -9.27 -14.69
CA ILE A 117 0.75 -9.81 -16.01
C ILE A 117 1.51 -9.15 -17.16
N GLU A 118 1.98 -7.93 -16.96
CA GLU A 118 2.74 -7.14 -17.93
C GLU A 118 3.61 -6.14 -17.17
N GLN A 119 4.90 -6.03 -17.51
CA GLN A 119 5.80 -5.04 -16.90
C GLN A 119 6.84 -4.52 -17.90
N PRO A 120 7.26 -3.24 -17.79
CA PRO A 120 8.42 -2.74 -18.52
C PRO A 120 9.74 -3.24 -17.88
N GLU A 121 10.85 -3.13 -18.62
CA GLU A 121 12.18 -3.49 -18.12
C GLU A 121 12.66 -2.59 -16.97
N GLN A 122 12.21 -1.33 -16.96
CA GLN A 122 12.64 -0.33 -15.99
C GLN A 122 11.44 0.37 -15.37
N LEU A 123 11.57 0.75 -14.10
CA LEU A 123 10.58 1.53 -13.36
C LEU A 123 9.15 0.96 -13.44
N ARG A 124 9.04 -0.37 -13.32
CA ARG A 124 7.79 -1.11 -13.48
C ARG A 124 6.61 -0.62 -12.63
N HIS A 125 6.87 -0.02 -11.47
CA HIS A 125 5.84 0.52 -10.60
C HIS A 125 4.99 1.64 -11.23
N PHE A 126 5.41 2.23 -12.36
CA PHE A 126 4.59 3.21 -13.07
C PHE A 126 3.57 2.61 -14.02
N THR A 127 3.89 1.50 -14.70
CA THR A 127 3.11 1.01 -15.85
C THR A 127 2.85 -0.48 -15.85
N ALA A 128 3.37 -1.23 -14.87
CA ALA A 128 3.04 -2.64 -14.74
C ALA A 128 1.54 -2.84 -14.56
N LYS A 129 1.01 -3.89 -15.18
CA LYS A 129 -0.35 -4.36 -14.98
C LYS A 129 -0.29 -5.59 -14.09
N LEU A 130 -1.17 -5.61 -13.11
CA LEU A 130 -1.28 -6.69 -12.15
C LEU A 130 -2.70 -7.21 -12.12
N ARG A 131 -2.89 -8.46 -11.71
CA ARG A 131 -4.19 -9.02 -11.38
C ARG A 131 -4.20 -9.60 -9.96
N PRO A 132 -5.34 -9.55 -9.24
CA PRO A 132 -5.47 -10.23 -7.96
C PRO A 132 -5.32 -11.75 -8.13
N LEU A 133 -4.68 -12.40 -7.16
CA LEU A 133 -4.64 -13.85 -7.07
C LEU A 133 -6.03 -14.39 -6.68
N THR A 134 -6.40 -15.57 -7.20
CA THR A 134 -7.69 -16.22 -6.92
C THR A 134 -7.70 -16.93 -5.58
#